data_AF-A0A3M2DPR2-F1
#
_entry.id   AF-A0A3M2DPR2-F1
#
_cell.length_a   1.000
_cell.length_b   1.000
_cell.length_c   1.000
_cell.angle_alpha   90.00
_cell.angle_beta   90.00
_cell.angle_gamma   90.00
#
_symmetry.space_group_name_H-M   'P 1'
#
loop_
_entity.id
_entity.type
_entity.pdbx_description
1 polymer ?
#
loop_
_entity_poly.entity_id
_entity_poly.type
_entity_poly.pdbx_seq_one_letter_code
_entity_poly.pdbx_strand_id
1 'polypeptide(L)'
;MDAQQPPARERPAALHAAHPPGRRRRARARDRRPRPRSVARRSDRTARGGHRRRDAGRGERSPRLGARPPGRAAVDRARARRRQRQRHHRRYAHRPGIRQRGPRGRAGRRGGHIVTKSLFDQTGPEKLRAVLEDFYDRVFADVMIGFLFAGKDKQRLIDKEWEFTAQMLGADVTYTGRPMREAHAASPILGGHFERRLQILRETLADHAVAPEVQARWLAHTEALRPQVTRDRGSECDHATVGR
;
A
#
# COMPACT_ATOMS: atom_id res chain seq x y z
N MET A 1 -13.97 -64.88 13.83
CA MET A 1 -13.98 -63.66 13.02
C MET A 1 -12.53 -63.24 12.88
N ASP A 2 -11.86 -63.69 11.83
CA ASP A 2 -10.50 -63.24 11.49
C ASP A 2 -10.41 -63.19 9.97
N ALA A 3 -10.11 -62.01 9.46
CA ALA A 3 -10.16 -61.67 8.06
C ALA A 3 -8.86 -62.06 7.36
N GLN A 4 -9.01 -62.93 6.36
CA GLN A 4 -8.00 -63.42 5.44
C GLN A 4 -7.37 -62.26 4.62
N GLN A 5 -6.04 -62.15 4.65
CA GLN A 5 -5.25 -61.36 3.70
C GLN A 5 -5.35 -61.92 2.27
N PRO A 6 -5.45 -61.09 1.21
CA PRO A 6 -5.16 -61.51 -0.15
C PRO A 6 -3.68 -61.27 -0.54
N PRO A 7 -3.06 -62.16 -1.36
CA PRO A 7 -1.64 -62.06 -1.73
C PRO A 7 -1.37 -61.12 -2.92
N ALA A 8 -0.11 -60.66 -2.95
CA ALA A 8 0.49 -59.75 -3.91
C ALA A 8 0.43 -60.26 -5.36
N ARG A 9 0.19 -59.34 -6.31
CA ARG A 9 0.36 -59.58 -7.75
C ARG A 9 1.57 -58.84 -8.29
N GLU A 10 2.38 -59.60 -9.01
CA GLU A 10 3.66 -59.27 -9.60
C GLU A 10 3.58 -58.23 -10.73
N ARG A 11 4.71 -57.53 -10.92
CA ARG A 11 4.95 -56.59 -12.03
C ARG A 11 5.53 -57.35 -13.22
N PRO A 12 5.18 -56.98 -14.47
CA PRO A 12 6.07 -57.22 -15.59
C PRO A 12 6.78 -55.93 -16.05
N ALA A 13 7.96 -56.17 -16.65
CA ALA A 13 9.01 -55.23 -16.94
C ALA A 13 8.85 -54.44 -18.25
N ALA A 14 9.74 -53.45 -18.37
CA ALA A 14 9.97 -52.45 -19.39
C ALA A 14 9.86 -52.88 -20.86
N LEU A 15 9.41 -51.92 -21.69
CA LEU A 15 9.71 -51.83 -23.12
C LEU A 15 10.25 -50.43 -23.46
N HIS A 16 11.30 -50.46 -24.28
CA HIS A 16 12.20 -49.38 -24.63
C HIS A 16 11.67 -48.42 -25.71
N ALA A 17 12.14 -47.16 -25.62
CA ALA A 17 12.62 -46.25 -26.68
C ALA A 17 11.64 -45.68 -27.75
N ALA A 18 11.55 -44.35 -27.80
CA ALA A 18 11.98 -43.51 -28.95
C ALA A 18 11.64 -42.00 -28.80
N HIS A 19 12.66 -41.15 -28.77
CA HIS A 19 12.67 -39.75 -29.27
C HIS A 19 12.92 -39.79 -30.81
N PRO A 20 12.79 -38.73 -31.67
CA PRO A 20 12.86 -37.25 -31.47
C PRO A 20 11.89 -36.47 -32.46
N PRO A 21 12.17 -35.27 -33.05
CA PRO A 21 12.92 -34.06 -32.68
C PRO A 21 12.14 -32.71 -32.79
N GLY A 22 12.55 -31.71 -32.00
CA GLY A 22 13.11 -30.43 -32.47
C GLY A 22 12.37 -29.48 -33.44
N ARG A 23 11.89 -28.37 -32.87
CA ARG A 23 12.01 -26.94 -33.30
C ARG A 23 11.53 -26.52 -34.71
N ARG A 24 10.56 -25.59 -34.73
CA ARG A 24 10.61 -24.41 -35.61
C ARG A 24 10.21 -23.12 -34.88
N ARG A 25 11.20 -22.23 -34.72
CA ARG A 25 10.99 -20.80 -34.48
C ARG A 25 10.45 -20.19 -35.77
N ARG A 26 9.37 -19.40 -35.70
CA ARG A 26 9.02 -18.44 -36.75
C ARG A 26 8.99 -17.03 -36.16
N ALA A 27 9.60 -16.14 -36.92
CA ALA A 27 9.91 -14.78 -36.58
C ALA A 27 8.70 -13.83 -36.76
N ARG A 28 8.64 -12.85 -35.87
CA ARG A 28 8.19 -11.46 -36.02
C ARG A 28 7.55 -11.09 -37.36
N ALA A 29 6.24 -10.82 -37.33
CA ALA A 29 5.59 -9.88 -38.25
C ALA A 29 5.26 -8.60 -37.46
N ARG A 30 5.91 -7.50 -37.84
CA ARG A 30 5.64 -6.15 -37.35
C ARG A 30 4.49 -5.59 -38.17
N ASP A 31 3.29 -5.53 -37.59
CA ASP A 31 2.17 -4.86 -38.24
C ASP A 31 2.22 -3.36 -37.91
N ARG A 32 2.77 -2.58 -38.85
CA ARG A 32 2.84 -1.11 -38.80
C ARG A 32 1.54 -0.55 -39.34
N ARG A 33 0.59 -0.21 -38.46
CA ARG A 33 -0.54 0.66 -38.85
C ARG A 33 -0.09 2.12 -38.91
N PRO A 34 -0.37 2.86 -40.00
CA PRO A 34 -0.03 4.28 -40.12
C PRO A 34 -0.98 5.16 -39.29
N ARG A 35 -0.41 6.20 -38.66
CA ARG A 35 -1.14 7.27 -37.94
C ARG A 35 -1.85 8.20 -38.94
N PRO A 36 -3.10 8.62 -38.72
CA PRO A 36 -3.69 9.72 -39.48
C PRO A 36 -3.07 11.07 -39.06
N ARG A 37 -2.76 11.89 -40.07
CA ARG A 37 -2.17 13.22 -39.99
C ARG A 37 -3.14 14.22 -39.35
N SER A 38 -2.62 15.03 -38.42
CA SER A 38 -3.28 16.21 -37.88
C SER A 38 -3.40 17.30 -38.95
N VAL A 39 -4.62 17.58 -39.40
CA VAL A 39 -4.93 18.75 -40.23
C VAL A 39 -5.06 19.95 -39.31
N ALA A 40 -4.02 20.78 -39.27
CA ALA A 40 -4.10 22.14 -38.76
C ALA A 40 -4.97 22.97 -39.73
N ARG A 41 -6.11 23.49 -39.26
CA ARG A 41 -6.78 24.61 -39.93
C ARG A 41 -6.35 25.90 -39.26
N ARG A 42 -5.53 26.63 -40.01
CA ARG A 42 -5.09 28.00 -39.77
C ARG A 42 -6.26 28.94 -40.09
N SER A 43 -6.40 29.96 -39.24
CA SER A 43 -6.78 31.35 -39.53
C SER A 43 -7.92 31.62 -40.51
N ASP A 44 -8.93 32.37 -40.05
CA ASP A 44 -9.23 33.61 -40.76
C ASP A 44 -9.66 34.76 -39.83
N ARG A 45 -8.95 35.87 -40.04
CA ARG A 45 -9.21 37.22 -39.56
C ARG A 45 -9.93 37.95 -40.70
N THR A 46 -11.10 38.48 -40.43
CA THR A 46 -11.70 39.58 -41.20
C THR A 46 -12.49 40.45 -40.22
N ALA A 47 -12.01 41.67 -39.94
CA ALA A 47 -12.45 42.93 -40.55
C ALA A 47 -13.76 43.42 -39.89
N ARG A 48 -13.73 44.45 -39.03
CA ARG A 48 -13.74 45.91 -39.31
C ARG A 48 -15.16 46.50 -39.13
N GLY A 49 -15.21 47.64 -38.43
CA GLY A 49 -16.36 48.56 -38.34
C GLY A 49 -17.25 48.27 -37.12
N GLY A 50 -17.34 49.07 -36.07
CA GLY A 50 -17.10 50.50 -35.92
C GLY A 50 -18.40 51.27 -36.08
N HIS A 51 -19.13 51.55 -34.99
CA HIS A 51 -19.90 52.79 -34.83
C HIS A 51 -20.20 53.07 -33.35
N ARG A 52 -19.86 54.31 -32.97
CA ARG A 52 -20.03 54.94 -31.67
C ARG A 52 -21.51 55.23 -31.41
N ARG A 53 -21.98 55.10 -30.16
CA ARG A 53 -22.81 56.12 -29.50
C ARG A 53 -22.51 56.16 -28.00
N ARG A 54 -22.49 57.39 -27.52
CA ARG A 54 -22.22 57.84 -26.15
C ARG A 54 -23.44 57.56 -25.30
N ASP A 55 -23.26 57.22 -24.03
CA ASP A 55 -24.02 57.89 -22.97
C ASP A 55 -23.33 57.82 -21.61
N ALA A 56 -23.52 58.89 -20.86
CA ALA A 56 -22.84 59.24 -19.64
C ALA A 56 -23.36 58.41 -18.44
N GLY A 57 -22.44 57.85 -17.67
CA GLY A 57 -22.72 57.11 -16.43
C GLY A 57 -21.75 57.51 -15.33
N ARG A 58 -22.19 58.51 -14.56
CA ARG A 58 -21.71 59.02 -13.29
C ARG A 58 -21.17 57.94 -12.32
N GLY A 59 -19.94 58.17 -11.84
CA GLY A 59 -19.45 57.93 -10.47
C GLY A 59 -19.52 56.53 -9.86
N GLU A 60 -18.37 55.94 -9.52
CA GLU A 60 -17.97 55.68 -8.13
C GLU A 60 -16.57 55.05 -8.06
N ARG A 61 -15.79 55.53 -7.08
CA ARG A 61 -14.37 55.20 -6.89
C ARG A 61 -14.25 53.87 -6.14
N SER A 62 -13.54 52.90 -6.71
CA SER A 62 -13.17 51.66 -6.02
C SER A 62 -12.10 51.94 -4.94
N PRO A 63 -12.27 51.49 -3.69
CA PRO A 63 -11.20 51.52 -2.70
C PRO A 63 -10.28 50.30 -2.90
N ARG A 64 -8.98 50.56 -2.99
CA ARG A 64 -7.92 49.56 -2.88
C ARG A 64 -7.89 49.02 -1.45
N LEU A 65 -8.41 47.82 -1.23
CA LEU A 65 -8.22 47.09 0.03
C LEU A 65 -6.84 46.41 -0.01
N GLY A 66 -5.84 47.14 0.50
CA GLY A 66 -4.57 46.56 0.91
C GLY A 66 -4.77 45.66 2.13
N ALA A 67 -4.17 44.47 2.10
CA ALA A 67 -4.16 43.55 3.23
C ALA A 67 -3.45 44.20 4.44
N ARG A 68 -4.14 44.25 5.58
CA ARG A 68 -3.57 44.65 6.88
C ARG A 68 -2.52 43.62 7.34
N PRO A 69 -1.36 44.04 7.86
CA PRO A 69 -0.42 43.11 8.49
C PRO A 69 -0.99 42.57 9.81
N PRO A 70 -0.72 41.31 10.19
CA PRO A 70 -1.17 40.74 11.45
C PRO A 70 -0.50 41.42 12.65
N GLY A 71 -1.29 41.66 13.69
CA GLY A 71 -0.90 42.33 14.93
C GLY A 71 0.20 41.60 15.72
N ARG A 72 0.93 42.40 16.50
CA ARG A 72 2.16 42.06 17.24
C ARG A 72 2.06 40.88 18.23
N ALA A 73 0.87 40.36 18.53
CA ALA A 73 0.69 39.20 19.41
C ALA A 73 1.04 37.84 18.76
N ALA A 74 1.20 37.77 17.43
CA ALA A 74 1.54 36.52 16.73
C ALA A 74 3.06 36.25 16.64
N VAL A 75 3.90 37.26 16.88
CA VAL A 75 5.36 37.16 16.67
C VAL A 75 6.08 36.58 17.89
N ASP A 76 5.51 36.71 19.10
CA ASP A 76 6.16 36.25 20.34
C ASP A 76 6.01 34.75 20.62
N ARG A 77 4.96 34.08 20.11
CA ARG A 77 4.82 32.62 20.26
C ARG A 77 5.77 31.82 19.35
N ALA A 78 6.27 32.43 18.28
CA ALA A 78 7.25 31.80 17.39
C ALA A 78 8.69 31.81 17.96
N ARG A 79 9.01 32.75 18.85
CA ARG A 79 10.35 32.84 19.49
C ARG A 79 10.54 31.89 20.66
N ALA A 80 9.47 31.49 21.35
CA ALA A 80 9.56 30.55 22.48
C ALA A 80 9.77 29.08 22.05
N ARG A 81 9.29 28.66 20.88
CA ARG A 81 9.45 27.25 20.41
C ARG A 81 10.79 26.94 19.75
N ARG A 82 11.58 27.96 19.38
CA ARG A 82 12.93 27.79 18.79
C ARG A 82 14.03 27.55 19.82
N ARG A 83 13.81 27.85 21.12
CA ARG A 83 14.82 27.65 22.18
C ARG A 83 14.76 26.28 22.89
N GLN A 84 13.77 25.44 22.56
CA GLN A 84 13.67 24.07 23.10
C GLN A 84 14.23 22.99 22.16
N ARG A 85 14.55 23.33 20.90
CA ARG A 85 15.12 22.41 19.90
C ARG A 85 16.65 22.50 19.72
N GLN A 86 17.37 23.08 20.68
CA GLN A 86 18.84 23.23 20.62
C GLN A 86 19.59 22.67 21.86
N ARG A 87 19.02 21.69 22.57
CA ARG A 87 19.69 21.07 23.74
C ARG A 87 19.88 19.55 23.71
N HIS A 88 19.53 18.86 22.61
CA HIS A 88 19.72 17.40 22.51
C HIS A 88 20.63 16.94 21.36
N HIS A 89 21.34 17.85 20.69
CA HIS A 89 22.24 17.52 19.58
C HIS A 89 23.70 17.96 19.80
N ARG A 90 24.19 17.79 21.02
CA ARG A 90 25.64 17.80 21.30
C ARG A 90 25.91 16.87 22.47
N ARG A 91 26.37 15.64 22.16
CA ARG A 91 27.25 14.77 22.96
C ARG A 91 27.18 13.33 22.44
N TYR A 92 27.59 13.11 21.19
CA TYR A 92 28.05 11.78 20.75
C TYR A 92 29.18 11.99 19.74
N ALA A 93 30.32 12.44 20.25
CA ALA A 93 31.61 12.30 19.61
C ALA A 93 32.66 12.24 20.71
N HIS A 94 33.60 11.32 20.55
CA HIS A 94 34.76 10.99 21.41
C HIS A 94 34.58 9.87 22.44
N ARG A 95 34.97 8.67 22.01
CA ARG A 95 35.60 7.64 22.85
C ARG A 95 37.06 7.53 22.40
N PRO A 96 38.02 7.61 23.32
CA PRO A 96 39.03 6.55 23.35
C PRO A 96 39.41 6.13 24.78
N GLY A 97 40.01 4.94 24.89
CA GLY A 97 40.81 4.56 26.05
C GLY A 97 40.21 3.49 26.96
N ILE A 98 40.53 2.24 26.66
CA ILE A 98 40.40 1.07 27.54
C ILE A 98 41.40 1.22 28.69
N ARG A 99 40.96 1.03 29.94
CA ARG A 99 41.79 0.50 31.04
C ARG A 99 40.98 -0.49 31.86
N GLN A 100 41.51 -1.71 31.96
CA GLN A 100 40.97 -2.79 32.76
C GLN A 100 41.25 -2.56 34.25
N ARG A 101 40.29 -2.87 35.14
CA ARG A 101 40.57 -3.44 36.48
C ARG A 101 39.32 -3.98 37.19
N GLY A 102 39.36 -5.27 37.52
CA GLY A 102 38.96 -5.81 38.83
C GLY A 102 37.47 -6.18 39.08
N PRO A 103 37.17 -7.42 39.52
CA PRO A 103 35.80 -7.90 39.72
C PRO A 103 35.33 -7.70 41.17
N ARG A 104 34.09 -7.26 41.38
CA ARG A 104 33.35 -7.52 42.64
C ARG A 104 31.89 -7.77 42.34
N GLY A 105 31.44 -8.94 42.80
CA GLY A 105 30.14 -9.51 42.51
C GLY A 105 28.98 -8.67 43.05
N ARG A 106 27.89 -8.73 42.30
CA ARG A 106 26.55 -8.60 42.83
C ARG A 106 25.66 -9.52 42.01
N ALA A 107 25.14 -10.54 42.66
CA ALA A 107 24.13 -11.44 42.10
C ALA A 107 22.91 -10.60 41.71
N GLY A 108 22.85 -10.23 40.43
CA GLY A 108 21.70 -9.57 39.83
C GLY A 108 20.60 -10.60 39.69
N ARG A 109 19.51 -10.37 40.42
CA ARG A 109 18.22 -11.04 40.21
C ARG A 109 17.97 -11.14 38.70
N ARG A 110 17.90 -12.37 38.18
CA ARG A 110 17.37 -12.65 36.85
C ARG A 110 15.87 -12.34 36.90
N GLY A 111 15.52 -11.06 36.79
CA GLY A 111 14.20 -10.67 36.34
C GLY A 111 14.08 -11.19 34.93
N GLY A 112 13.50 -12.38 34.77
CA GLY A 112 13.14 -12.89 33.46
C GLY A 112 12.21 -11.86 32.84
N HIS A 113 12.71 -11.07 31.89
CA HIS A 113 11.84 -10.37 30.99
C HIS A 113 11.01 -11.45 30.32
N ILE A 114 9.73 -11.50 30.66
CA ILE A 114 8.74 -12.17 29.82
C ILE A 114 8.79 -11.39 28.52
N VAL A 115 9.65 -11.82 27.59
CA VAL A 115 9.63 -11.34 26.22
C VAL A 115 8.34 -11.91 25.67
N THR A 116 7.26 -11.12 25.77
CA THR A 116 6.00 -11.42 25.10
C THR A 116 6.31 -11.49 23.62
N LYS A 117 6.30 -12.70 23.05
CA LYS A 117 6.50 -12.91 21.61
C LYS A 117 5.53 -12.01 20.84
N SER A 118 6.06 -11.27 19.88
CA SER A 118 5.23 -10.47 18.99
C SER A 118 4.32 -11.36 18.14
N LEU A 119 3.27 -10.79 17.55
CA LEU A 119 2.45 -11.51 16.57
C LEU A 119 3.25 -11.90 15.32
N PHE A 120 4.28 -11.11 15.01
CA PHE A 120 5.22 -11.45 13.96
C PHE A 120 6.03 -12.72 14.30
N ASP A 121 6.50 -12.88 15.53
CA ASP A 121 7.22 -14.10 15.97
C ASP A 121 6.35 -15.36 15.90
N GLN A 122 5.02 -15.23 15.98
CA GLN A 122 4.09 -16.35 15.81
C GLN A 122 3.91 -16.76 14.35
N THR A 123 4.06 -15.82 13.41
CA THR A 123 3.87 -16.07 11.98
C THR A 123 5.18 -16.43 11.30
N GLY A 124 6.24 -15.67 11.55
CA GLY A 124 7.52 -15.77 10.89
C GLY A 124 7.57 -15.06 9.52
N PRO A 125 8.77 -14.64 9.08
CA PRO A 125 8.94 -13.88 7.85
C PRO A 125 8.57 -14.68 6.58
N GLU A 126 8.91 -15.97 6.52
CA GLU A 126 8.67 -16.83 5.35
C GLU A 126 7.19 -17.13 5.18
N LYS A 127 6.49 -17.46 6.27
CA LYS A 127 5.04 -17.72 6.23
C LYS A 127 4.28 -16.46 5.84
N LEU A 128 4.67 -15.30 6.38
CA LEU A 128 4.07 -14.02 5.98
C LEU A 128 4.27 -13.77 4.48
N ARG A 129 5.47 -14.05 3.94
CA ARG A 129 5.76 -13.90 2.51
C ARG A 129 4.89 -14.84 1.66
N ALA A 130 4.80 -16.11 2.02
CA ALA A 130 3.99 -17.11 1.31
C ALA A 130 2.49 -16.74 1.29
N VAL A 131 1.95 -16.27 2.43
CA VAL A 131 0.56 -15.76 2.51
C VAL A 131 0.35 -14.60 1.54
N LEU A 132 1.30 -13.66 1.49
CA LEU A 132 1.18 -12.47 0.64
C LEU A 132 1.30 -12.77 -0.85
N GLU A 133 2.14 -13.74 -1.22
CA GLU A 133 2.28 -14.20 -2.60
C GLU A 133 0.95 -14.82 -3.10
N ASP A 134 0.37 -15.74 -2.34
CA ASP A 134 -0.95 -16.33 -2.66
C ASP A 134 -2.06 -15.27 -2.67
N PHE A 135 -2.08 -14.39 -1.66
CA PHE A 135 -3.06 -13.30 -1.58
C PHE A 135 -3.03 -12.42 -2.84
N TYR A 136 -1.84 -12.00 -3.30
CA TYR A 136 -1.73 -11.17 -4.49
C TYR A 136 -1.94 -11.95 -5.79
N ASP A 137 -1.70 -13.26 -5.83
CA ASP A 137 -2.11 -14.10 -6.96
C ASP A 137 -3.63 -14.13 -7.11
N ARG A 138 -4.36 -14.33 -6.01
CA ARG A 138 -5.83 -14.27 -5.99
C ARG A 138 -6.36 -12.89 -6.35
N VAL A 139 -5.79 -11.82 -5.78
CA VAL A 139 -6.21 -10.43 -6.06
C VAL A 139 -6.03 -10.07 -7.54
N PHE A 140 -4.91 -10.47 -8.16
CA PHE A 140 -4.67 -10.18 -9.59
C PHE A 140 -5.55 -11.01 -10.52
N ALA A 141 -5.94 -12.23 -10.11
CA ALA A 141 -6.82 -13.10 -10.87
C ALA A 141 -8.31 -12.79 -10.66
N ASP A 142 -8.66 -12.01 -9.64
CA ASP A 142 -10.05 -11.74 -9.28
C ASP A 142 -10.78 -10.89 -10.33
N VAL A 143 -11.97 -11.35 -10.73
CA VAL A 143 -12.78 -10.70 -11.77
C VAL A 143 -13.33 -9.34 -11.36
N MET A 144 -13.51 -9.06 -10.06
CA MET A 144 -14.09 -7.82 -9.56
C MET A 144 -13.04 -6.77 -9.25
N ILE A 145 -11.84 -7.15 -8.81
CA ILE A 145 -10.82 -6.17 -8.39
C ILE A 145 -9.50 -6.25 -9.17
N GLY A 146 -9.23 -7.33 -9.91
CA GLY A 146 -7.96 -7.54 -10.60
C GLY A 146 -7.62 -6.42 -11.60
N PHE A 147 -8.64 -5.82 -12.22
CA PHE A 147 -8.44 -4.68 -13.13
C PHE A 147 -7.82 -3.45 -12.43
N LEU A 148 -8.05 -3.25 -11.14
CA LEU A 148 -7.43 -2.17 -10.35
C LEU A 148 -5.92 -2.37 -10.18
N PHE A 149 -5.42 -3.57 -10.45
CA PHE A 149 -4.01 -3.95 -10.35
C PHE A 149 -3.33 -4.13 -11.71
N ALA A 150 -4.06 -3.96 -12.82
CA ALA A 150 -3.50 -4.05 -14.16
C ALA A 150 -2.33 -3.07 -14.35
N GLY A 151 -1.20 -3.57 -14.85
CA GLY A 151 0.02 -2.80 -15.07
C GLY A 151 0.80 -2.44 -13.81
N LYS A 152 0.36 -2.85 -12.61
CA LYS A 152 1.14 -2.70 -11.37
C LYS A 152 2.19 -3.82 -11.28
N ASP A 153 3.33 -3.48 -10.69
CA ASP A 153 4.36 -4.45 -10.35
C ASP A 153 3.91 -5.26 -9.13
N LYS A 154 3.56 -6.54 -9.35
CA LYS A 154 3.09 -7.45 -8.31
C LYS A 154 4.14 -7.66 -7.22
N GLN A 155 5.42 -7.84 -7.57
CA GLN A 155 6.47 -8.09 -6.59
C GLN A 155 6.69 -6.88 -5.70
N ARG A 156 6.68 -5.68 -6.29
CA ARG A 156 6.73 -4.44 -5.50
C ARG A 156 5.54 -4.30 -4.54
N LEU A 157 4.34 -4.74 -4.91
CA LEU A 157 3.18 -4.71 -4.02
C LEU A 157 3.33 -5.70 -2.86
N ILE A 158 3.80 -6.92 -3.14
CA ILE A 158 4.08 -7.94 -2.12
C ILE A 158 5.13 -7.41 -1.13
N ASP A 159 6.23 -6.81 -1.62
CA ASP A 159 7.27 -6.25 -0.76
C ASP A 159 6.74 -5.16 0.18
N LYS A 160 5.89 -4.25 -0.34
CA LYS A 160 5.32 -3.16 0.46
C LYS A 160 4.27 -3.63 1.45
N GLU A 161 3.44 -4.60 1.08
CA GLU A 161 2.50 -5.22 2.01
C GLU A 161 3.25 -6.00 3.09
N TRP A 162 4.35 -6.68 2.74
CA TRP A 162 5.19 -7.39 3.71
C TRP A 162 5.78 -6.44 4.74
N GLU A 163 6.41 -5.35 4.32
CA GLU A 163 6.94 -4.32 5.24
C GLU A 163 5.83 -3.76 6.15
N PHE A 164 4.67 -3.44 5.56
CA PHE A 164 3.53 -2.86 6.27
C PHE A 164 2.97 -3.81 7.33
N THR A 165 2.71 -5.06 6.95
CA THR A 165 2.16 -6.08 7.83
C THR A 165 3.16 -6.52 8.89
N ALA A 166 4.42 -6.73 8.52
CA ALA A 166 5.46 -7.10 9.48
C ALA A 166 5.64 -6.03 10.56
N GLN A 167 5.71 -4.75 10.17
CA GLN A 167 5.75 -3.64 11.12
C GLN A 167 4.50 -3.61 12.03
N MET A 168 3.31 -3.79 11.45
CA MET A 168 2.04 -3.81 12.19
C MET A 168 1.94 -4.97 13.20
N LEU A 169 2.54 -6.12 12.87
CA LEU A 169 2.60 -7.31 13.73
C LEU A 169 3.73 -7.26 14.78
N GLY A 170 4.57 -6.22 14.75
CA GLY A 170 5.58 -5.95 15.77
C GLY A 170 7.02 -6.31 15.39
N ALA A 171 7.32 -6.56 14.12
CA ALA A 171 8.69 -6.71 13.66
C ALA A 171 9.45 -5.37 13.69
N ASP A 172 10.77 -5.44 13.92
CA ASP A 172 11.68 -4.29 13.76
C ASP A 172 11.98 -4.03 12.28
N VAL A 173 10.92 -3.68 11.54
CA VAL A 173 11.00 -3.25 10.14
C VAL A 173 10.25 -1.94 9.96
N THR A 174 10.66 -1.16 8.98
CA THR A 174 10.03 0.13 8.66
C THR A 174 9.31 0.00 7.33
N TYR A 175 8.01 0.33 7.31
CA TYR A 175 7.29 0.53 6.06
C TYR A 175 7.84 1.74 5.30
N THR A 176 8.29 1.51 4.06
CA THR A 176 8.92 2.54 3.22
C THR A 176 8.03 2.96 2.04
N GLY A 177 6.79 2.49 2.00
CA GLY A 177 5.83 2.88 0.97
C GLY A 177 5.18 4.24 1.23
N ARG A 178 4.33 4.64 0.28
CA ARG A 178 3.53 5.87 0.40
C ARG A 178 2.48 5.74 1.52
N PRO A 179 2.07 6.84 2.15
CA PRO A 179 0.91 6.85 3.05
C PRO A 179 -0.33 6.28 2.35
N MET A 180 -1.19 5.57 3.09
CA MET A 180 -2.35 4.86 2.51
C MET A 180 -3.23 5.76 1.65
N ARG A 181 -3.54 6.97 2.13
CA ARG A 181 -4.36 7.94 1.36
C ARG A 181 -3.72 8.32 0.03
N GLU A 182 -2.42 8.57 0.01
CA GLU A 182 -1.69 8.95 -1.21
C GLU A 182 -1.50 7.77 -2.17
N ALA A 183 -1.28 6.58 -1.64
CA ALA A 183 -1.11 5.37 -2.43
C ALA A 183 -2.36 5.03 -3.24
N HIS A 184 -3.56 5.35 -2.70
CA HIS A 184 -4.85 4.99 -3.26
C HIS A 184 -5.61 6.17 -3.91
N ALA A 185 -5.17 7.42 -3.73
CA ALA A 185 -5.88 8.62 -4.19
C ALA A 185 -6.25 8.64 -5.67
N ALA A 186 -5.44 8.03 -6.53
CA ALA A 186 -5.64 8.01 -7.98
C ALA A 186 -6.52 6.85 -8.47
N SER A 187 -6.91 5.91 -7.59
CA SER A 187 -7.71 4.73 -7.96
C SER A 187 -9.17 4.91 -7.55
N PRO A 188 -10.14 4.68 -8.44
CA PRO A 188 -11.57 4.73 -8.10
C PRO A 188 -11.97 3.46 -7.34
N ILE A 189 -11.69 3.42 -6.04
CA ILE A 189 -12.00 2.29 -5.17
C ILE A 189 -13.37 2.53 -4.52
N LEU A 190 -14.31 1.61 -4.75
CA LEU A 190 -15.65 1.61 -4.15
C LEU A 190 -15.66 0.71 -2.90
N GLY A 191 -16.68 0.81 -2.05
CA GLY A 191 -16.81 -0.04 -0.86
C GLY A 191 -16.79 -1.53 -1.19
N GLY A 192 -17.50 -1.95 -2.24
CA GLY A 192 -17.49 -3.34 -2.70
C GLY A 192 -16.11 -3.85 -3.14
N HIS A 193 -15.27 -3.00 -3.75
CA HIS A 193 -13.90 -3.37 -4.10
C HIS A 193 -13.04 -3.61 -2.86
N PHE A 194 -13.21 -2.75 -1.84
CA PHE A 194 -12.52 -2.90 -0.57
C PHE A 194 -12.93 -4.20 0.14
N GLU A 195 -14.23 -4.44 0.23
CA GLU A 195 -14.76 -5.66 0.87
C GLU A 195 -14.32 -6.92 0.13
N ARG A 196 -14.29 -6.91 -1.21
CA ARG A 196 -13.78 -8.05 -1.97
C ARG A 196 -12.31 -8.34 -1.65
N ARG A 197 -11.45 -7.32 -1.59
CA ARG A 197 -10.04 -7.51 -1.19
C ARG A 197 -9.96 -8.10 0.22
N LEU A 198 -10.78 -7.60 1.15
CA LEU A 198 -10.80 -8.08 2.53
C LEU A 198 -11.27 -9.54 2.63
N GLN A 199 -12.25 -9.93 1.81
CA GLN A 199 -12.72 -11.31 1.72
C GLN A 199 -11.61 -12.25 1.20
N ILE A 200 -10.89 -11.87 0.15
CA ILE A 200 -9.75 -12.66 -0.36
C ILE A 200 -8.67 -12.80 0.72
N LEU A 201 -8.44 -11.73 1.51
CA LEU A 201 -7.50 -11.79 2.64
C LEU A 201 -7.96 -12.79 3.71
N ARG A 202 -9.26 -12.79 4.09
CA ARG A 202 -9.82 -13.77 5.03
C ARG A 202 -9.60 -15.21 4.56
N GLU A 203 -9.94 -15.50 3.30
CA GLU A 203 -9.76 -16.82 2.69
C GLU A 203 -8.29 -17.25 2.69
N THR A 204 -7.40 -16.36 2.26
CA THR A 204 -5.96 -16.67 2.21
C THR A 204 -5.37 -16.93 3.59
N LEU A 205 -5.74 -16.14 4.60
CA LEU A 205 -5.27 -16.33 5.98
C LEU A 205 -5.72 -17.67 6.57
N ALA A 206 -6.96 -18.07 6.27
CA ALA A 206 -7.51 -19.36 6.69
C ALA A 206 -6.79 -20.54 6.01
N ASP A 207 -6.58 -20.47 4.70
CA ASP A 207 -5.92 -21.53 3.92
C ASP A 207 -4.47 -21.78 4.35
N HIS A 208 -3.78 -20.73 4.79
CA HIS A 208 -2.40 -20.83 5.32
C HIS A 208 -2.34 -21.17 6.82
N ALA A 209 -3.49 -21.46 7.45
CA ALA A 209 -3.60 -21.74 8.88
C ALA A 209 -2.84 -20.70 9.73
N VAL A 210 -3.03 -19.42 9.45
CA VAL A 210 -2.48 -18.33 10.26
C VAL A 210 -3.14 -18.33 11.64
N ALA A 211 -2.40 -18.04 12.71
CA ALA A 211 -2.96 -18.08 14.06
C ALA A 211 -4.17 -17.12 14.20
N PRO A 212 -5.27 -17.51 14.86
CA PRO A 212 -6.50 -16.69 14.92
C PRO A 212 -6.30 -15.26 15.40
N GLU A 213 -5.40 -15.05 16.37
CA GLU A 213 -5.06 -13.73 16.89
C GLU A 213 -4.41 -12.84 15.81
N VAL A 214 -3.50 -13.41 15.01
CA VAL A 214 -2.86 -12.72 13.89
C VAL A 214 -3.89 -12.38 12.81
N GLN A 215 -4.80 -13.31 12.50
CA GLN A 215 -5.87 -13.06 11.53
C GLN A 215 -6.75 -11.89 11.98
N ALA A 216 -7.24 -11.94 13.23
CA ALA A 216 -8.10 -10.90 13.79
C ALA A 216 -7.39 -9.54 13.79
N ARG A 217 -6.12 -9.49 14.20
CA ARG A 217 -5.32 -8.26 14.20
C ARG A 217 -5.17 -7.67 12.80
N TRP A 218 -4.81 -8.49 11.81
CA TRP A 218 -4.56 -8.02 10.45
C TRP A 218 -5.86 -7.56 9.76
N LEU A 219 -6.95 -8.31 9.92
CA LEU A 219 -8.25 -7.93 9.37
C LEU A 219 -8.77 -6.63 10.00
N ALA A 220 -8.71 -6.50 11.33
CA ALA A 220 -9.14 -5.28 12.02
C ALA A 220 -8.28 -4.07 11.62
N HIS A 221 -6.97 -4.26 11.47
CA HIS A 221 -6.09 -3.19 11.00
C HIS A 221 -6.42 -2.77 9.57
N THR A 222 -6.66 -3.73 8.68
CA THR A 222 -7.03 -3.45 7.28
C THR A 222 -8.33 -2.67 7.24
N GLU A 223 -9.37 -3.11 7.96
CA GLU A 223 -10.68 -2.44 8.03
C GLU A 223 -10.56 -1.00 8.55
N ALA A 224 -9.74 -0.75 9.58
CA ALA A 224 -9.51 0.60 10.10
C ALA A 224 -8.89 1.57 9.08
N LEU A 225 -8.28 1.07 8.01
CA LEU A 225 -7.73 1.89 6.92
C LEU A 225 -8.75 2.24 5.84
N ARG A 226 -9.96 1.67 5.86
CA ARG A 226 -11.04 1.95 4.89
C ARG A 226 -11.22 3.45 4.55
N PRO A 227 -11.33 4.39 5.52
CA PRO A 227 -11.50 5.82 5.22
C PRO A 227 -10.29 6.51 4.58
N GLN A 228 -9.15 5.82 4.50
CA GLN A 228 -7.96 6.27 3.77
C GLN A 228 -7.91 5.70 2.35
N VAL A 229 -8.61 4.60 2.08
CA VAL A 229 -8.56 3.88 0.80
C VAL A 229 -9.77 4.19 -0.08
N THR A 230 -10.96 4.30 0.52
CA THR A 230 -12.22 4.62 -0.16
C THR A 230 -12.99 5.69 0.60
N ARG A 231 -13.86 6.41 -0.12
CA ARG A 231 -14.79 7.39 0.48
C ARG A 231 -16.02 6.71 1.09
N ASP A 232 -16.29 5.48 0.66
CA ASP A 232 -17.36 4.64 1.19
C ASP A 232 -16.99 4.17 2.60
N ARG A 233 -17.88 4.38 3.56
CA ARG A 233 -17.64 4.04 4.97
C ARG A 233 -17.93 2.56 5.27
N GLY A 234 -18.44 1.80 4.31
CA GLY A 234 -18.97 0.45 4.51
C GLY A 234 -20.48 0.43 4.39
N SER A 235 -21.09 -0.76 4.48
CA SER A 235 -22.52 -1.04 4.29
C SER A 235 -23.48 -0.32 5.25
N GLU A 236 -23.42 1.01 5.27
CA GLU A 236 -24.52 1.88 5.59
C GLU A 236 -25.30 2.00 4.27
N CYS A 237 -26.25 1.09 4.06
CA CYS A 237 -27.35 1.39 3.15
C CYS A 237 -28.08 2.58 3.76
N ASP A 238 -27.69 3.80 3.37
CA ASP A 238 -28.35 5.02 3.80
C ASP A 238 -29.69 5.11 3.06
N HIS A 239 -30.68 4.36 3.54
CA HIS A 239 -32.05 4.35 3.03
C HIS A 239 -32.75 5.70 3.20
N ALA A 240 -32.08 6.71 3.78
CA ALA A 240 -32.64 8.02 4.09
C ALA A 240 -32.76 8.99 2.90
N THR A 241 -32.36 8.61 1.67
CA THR A 241 -32.41 9.53 0.51
C THR A 241 -33.09 8.95 -0.73
N VAL A 242 -34.18 8.18 -0.56
CA VAL A 242 -35.14 7.92 -1.65
C VAL A 242 -36.53 8.29 -1.14
N GLY A 243 -36.86 9.57 -1.25
CA GLY A 243 -38.15 10.09 -0.82
C GLY A 243 -38.20 11.60 -0.95
N ARG A 244 -38.30 12.10 -2.19
CA ARG A 244 -38.89 13.40 -2.46
C ARG A 244 -39.62 13.36 -3.81
#